data_AF-A0A7I7QD65-F1
#
_entry.id   AF-A0A7I7QD65-F1
#
_cell.length_a   1.000
_cell.length_b   1.000
_cell.length_c   1.000
_cell.angle_alpha   90.00
_cell.angle_beta   90.00
_cell.angle_gamma   90.00
#
_symmetry.space_group_name_H-M   'P 1'
#
loop_
_entity.id
_entity.type
_entity.pdbx_description
1 polymer ?
#
loop_
_entity_poly.entity_id
_entity_poly.type
_entity_poly.pdbx_seq_one_letter_code
_entity_poly.pdbx_strand_id
1 'polypeptide(L)'
;MIFTGDPGIEVARGHYADQKQRIAEAGRDPASVRICPMAYAVVGESEAHAKEREALLLNELVHPTASLTLLSELMNYDFAQHDLDDPVTDELIASSSGIRGLVQNLLNHIGGDTVTVRDLAGHRATLLQGPRFVGTGEQVADQMADWFESRACDGFVLAATHLPGAFEDVVRMVVPELQRRGLFRTEYESSTLRGHLGLQRPSNAHVGADANA
;
A
#
# COMPACT_ATOMS: atom_id res chain seq x y z
N MET A 1 -7.17 -9.88 9.85
CA MET A 1 -6.27 -9.23 8.90
C MET A 1 -6.33 -7.74 9.19
N ILE A 2 -5.19 -7.07 9.20
CA ILE A 2 -5.06 -5.63 9.35
C ILE A 2 -4.52 -5.12 8.02
N PHE A 3 -5.24 -4.18 7.42
CA PHE A 3 -4.77 -3.41 6.29
C PHE A 3 -3.94 -2.25 6.81
N THR A 4 -2.74 -2.06 6.28
CA THR A 4 -1.79 -1.03 6.76
C THR A 4 -1.33 -0.14 5.62
N GLY A 5 -0.90 1.07 5.98
CA GLY A 5 -0.20 1.96 5.08
C GLY A 5 1.23 2.16 5.55
N ASP A 6 2.18 1.44 4.95
CA ASP A 6 3.57 1.42 5.37
C ASP A 6 4.47 1.88 4.21
N PRO A 7 4.93 3.14 4.17
CA PRO A 7 5.59 3.73 3.00
C PRO A 7 6.99 3.17 2.69
N GLY A 8 7.59 2.44 3.62
CA GLY A 8 8.94 1.90 3.47
C GLY A 8 9.20 0.71 4.39
N ILE A 9 10.17 -0.13 4.02
CA ILE A 9 10.39 -1.44 4.66
C ILE A 9 10.75 -1.31 6.14
N GLU A 10 11.57 -0.33 6.52
CA GLU A 10 11.95 -0.14 7.93
C GLU A 10 10.77 0.34 8.79
N VAL A 11 9.90 1.19 8.23
CA VAL A 11 8.65 1.61 8.89
C VAL A 11 7.73 0.41 9.05
N ALA A 12 7.57 -0.38 7.98
CA ALA A 12 6.75 -1.58 7.97
C ALA A 12 7.24 -2.62 8.99
N ARG A 13 8.55 -2.85 9.09
CA ARG A 13 9.15 -3.77 10.08
C ARG A 13 8.88 -3.32 11.51
N GLY A 14 9.06 -2.03 11.81
CA GLY A 14 8.75 -1.47 13.12
C GLY A 14 7.26 -1.61 13.47
N HIS A 15 6.39 -1.24 12.54
CA HIS A 15 4.94 -1.34 12.71
C HIS A 15 4.47 -2.80 12.85
N TYR A 16 4.99 -3.71 12.01
CA TYR A 16 4.70 -5.14 12.08
C TYR A 16 5.09 -5.71 13.46
N ALA A 17 6.29 -5.40 13.96
CA ALA A 17 6.74 -5.85 15.27
C ALA A 17 5.84 -5.34 16.41
N ASP A 18 5.53 -4.04 16.42
CA ASP A 18 4.64 -3.42 17.42
C ASP A 18 3.25 -4.05 17.41
N GLN A 19 2.63 -4.23 16.24
CA GLN A 19 1.31 -4.84 16.12
C GLN A 19 1.32 -6.29 16.61
N LYS A 20 2.30 -7.10 16.19
CA LYS A 20 2.41 -8.49 16.63
C LYS A 20 2.61 -8.60 18.14
N GLN A 21 3.38 -7.69 18.75
CA GLN A 21 3.54 -7.60 20.19
C GLN A 21 2.21 -7.28 20.89
N ARG A 22 1.48 -6.24 20.46
CA ARG A 22 0.18 -5.87 21.05
C ARG A 22 -0.87 -6.98 20.94
N ILE A 23 -0.86 -7.72 19.83
CA ILE A 23 -1.75 -8.88 19.64
C ILE A 23 -1.44 -9.96 20.69
N ALA A 24 -0.15 -10.24 20.95
CA ALA A 24 0.27 -11.18 21.99
C ALA A 24 -0.13 -10.71 23.39
N GLU A 25 0.10 -9.44 23.70
CA GLU A 25 -0.26 -8.82 24.99
C GLU A 25 -1.78 -8.87 25.25
N ALA A 26 -2.60 -8.82 24.19
CA ALA A 26 -4.04 -9.01 24.26
C ALA A 26 -4.47 -10.49 24.38
N GLY A 27 -3.54 -11.43 24.55
CA GLY A 27 -3.80 -12.87 24.74
C GLY A 27 -4.17 -13.62 23.46
N ARG A 28 -3.90 -13.05 22.27
CA ARG A 28 -4.16 -13.69 20.97
C ARG A 28 -2.86 -14.16 20.34
N ASP A 29 -2.92 -15.25 19.57
CA ASP A 29 -1.79 -15.68 18.74
C ASP A 29 -1.49 -14.62 17.66
N PRO A 30 -0.28 -14.02 17.61
CA PRO A 30 0.09 -13.05 16.58
C PRO A 30 0.04 -13.61 15.16
N ALA A 31 0.21 -14.93 14.97
CA ALA A 31 0.10 -15.57 13.66
C ALA A 31 -1.36 -15.62 13.15
N SER A 32 -2.34 -15.51 14.06
CA SER A 32 -3.77 -15.47 13.71
C SER A 32 -4.25 -14.13 13.13
N VAL A 33 -3.35 -13.15 13.00
CA VAL A 33 -3.66 -11.83 12.43
C VAL A 33 -2.65 -11.50 11.34
N ARG A 34 -3.08 -11.58 10.08
CA ARG A 34 -2.29 -11.14 8.93
C ARG A 34 -2.16 -9.61 8.90
N ILE A 35 -0.96 -9.10 8.67
CA ILE A 35 -0.68 -7.67 8.44
C ILE A 35 -0.33 -7.50 6.96
N CYS A 36 -1.15 -6.76 6.22
CA CYS A 36 -1.03 -6.65 4.77
C CYS A 36 -1.02 -5.16 4.36
N PRO A 37 0.15 -4.57 4.07
CA PRO A 37 0.22 -3.22 3.53
C PRO A 37 -0.40 -3.15 2.15
N MET A 38 -0.93 -1.97 1.81
CA MET A 38 -1.21 -1.62 0.41
C MET A 38 0.10 -1.63 -0.38
N ALA A 39 0.09 -2.14 -1.61
CA ALA A 39 1.26 -2.06 -2.49
C ALA A 39 0.85 -1.80 -3.93
N TYR A 40 1.73 -1.13 -4.67
CA TYR A 40 1.67 -1.01 -6.13
C TYR A 40 2.71 -1.91 -6.77
N ALA A 41 2.37 -2.48 -7.92
CA ALA A 41 3.32 -3.19 -8.76
C ALA A 41 3.24 -2.62 -10.19
N VAL A 42 4.37 -2.17 -10.71
CA VAL A 42 4.52 -1.76 -12.11
C VAL A 42 5.53 -2.70 -12.75
N VAL A 43 5.01 -3.67 -13.47
CA VAL A 43 5.81 -4.73 -14.09
C VAL A 43 6.05 -4.38 -15.55
N GLY A 44 7.28 -4.55 -16.01
CA GLY A 44 7.68 -4.38 -17.40
C GLY A 44 8.48 -5.57 -17.92
N GLU A 45 8.59 -5.67 -19.24
CA GLU A 45 9.41 -6.70 -19.91
C GLU A 45 10.92 -6.46 -19.74
N SER A 46 11.29 -5.24 -19.36
CA SER A 46 12.62 -4.84 -18.92
C SER A 46 12.50 -3.80 -17.81
N GLU A 47 13.59 -3.54 -17.09
CA GLU A 47 13.61 -2.47 -16.08
C GLU A 47 13.32 -1.09 -16.69
N ALA A 48 13.85 -0.81 -17.88
CA ALA A 48 13.58 0.45 -18.58
C ALA A 48 12.09 0.60 -18.94
N HIS A 49 11.48 -0.48 -19.46
CA HIS A 49 10.04 -0.49 -19.76
C HIS A 49 9.20 -0.31 -18.49
N ALA A 50 9.59 -0.94 -17.37
CA ALA A 50 8.88 -0.77 -16.10
C ALA A 50 8.95 0.68 -15.59
N LYS A 51 10.10 1.34 -15.69
CA LYS A 51 10.27 2.76 -15.30
C LYS A 51 9.50 3.72 -16.20
N GLU A 52 9.47 3.47 -17.51
CA GLU A 52 8.65 4.24 -18.45
C GLU A 52 7.15 4.12 -18.10
N ARG A 53 6.68 2.88 -17.85
CA ARG A 53 5.31 2.62 -17.41
C ARG A 53 5.02 3.31 -16.08
N GLU A 54 5.95 3.29 -15.13
CA GLU A 54 5.81 3.95 -13.84
C GLU A 54 5.62 5.45 -14.02
N ALA A 55 6.48 6.10 -14.80
CA ALA A 55 6.38 7.53 -15.08
C ALA A 55 5.04 7.89 -15.75
N LEU A 56 4.63 7.11 -16.75
CA LEU A 56 3.37 7.32 -17.45
C LEU A 56 2.15 7.17 -16.52
N LEU A 57 2.06 6.04 -15.80
CA LEU A 57 0.89 5.68 -15.00
C LEU A 57 0.77 6.52 -13.73
N LEU A 58 1.91 6.85 -13.10
CA LEU A 58 1.92 7.47 -11.77
C LEU A 58 2.18 8.97 -11.81
N ASN A 59 2.62 9.52 -12.95
CA ASN A 59 2.84 10.96 -13.10
C ASN A 59 2.04 11.53 -14.27
N GLU A 60 2.27 11.07 -15.50
CA GLU A 60 1.75 11.75 -16.70
C GLU A 60 0.23 11.62 -16.87
N LEU A 61 -0.35 10.47 -16.52
CA LEU A 61 -1.79 10.22 -16.61
C LEU A 61 -2.58 10.68 -15.37
N VAL A 62 -1.91 11.22 -14.36
CA VAL A 62 -2.56 11.69 -13.14
C VAL A 62 -3.20 13.05 -13.38
N HIS A 63 -4.53 13.09 -13.35
CA HIS A 63 -5.26 14.35 -13.50
C HIS A 63 -5.22 15.15 -12.19
N PRO A 64 -4.68 16.40 -12.16
CA PRO A 64 -4.51 17.16 -10.93
C PRO A 64 -5.80 17.33 -10.12
N THR A 65 -6.92 17.60 -10.77
CA THR A 65 -8.23 17.74 -10.09
C THR A 65 -8.66 16.46 -9.37
N ALA A 66 -8.37 15.27 -9.91
CA ALA A 66 -8.71 14.01 -9.25
C ALA A 66 -7.87 13.84 -7.97
N SER A 67 -6.58 14.14 -8.04
CA SER A 67 -5.70 14.17 -6.88
C SER A 67 -6.16 15.17 -5.83
N LEU A 68 -6.50 16.41 -6.24
CA LEU A 68 -6.98 17.48 -5.36
C LEU A 68 -8.32 17.13 -4.70
N THR A 69 -9.21 16.45 -5.40
CA THR A 69 -10.52 16.01 -4.86
C THR A 69 -10.33 15.00 -3.73
N LEU A 70 -9.49 13.97 -3.96
CA LEU A 70 -9.09 13.08 -2.88
C LEU A 70 -8.42 13.88 -1.77
N LEU A 71 -7.56 14.86 -2.15
CA LEU A 71 -6.85 15.74 -1.25
C LEU A 71 -7.75 16.38 -0.22
N SER A 72 -8.81 16.99 -0.74
CA SER A 72 -9.85 17.68 0.00
C SER A 72 -10.56 16.79 0.99
N GLU A 73 -10.88 15.55 0.61
CA GLU A 73 -11.58 14.60 1.49
C GLU A 73 -10.77 14.31 2.77
N LEU A 74 -9.51 13.89 2.64
CA LEU A 74 -8.69 13.53 3.82
C LEU A 74 -8.36 14.73 4.70
N MET A 75 -8.15 15.90 4.09
CA MET A 75 -7.72 17.10 4.82
C MET A 75 -8.90 17.91 5.34
N ASN A 76 -10.12 17.56 4.93
CA ASN A 76 -11.34 18.33 5.16
C ASN A 76 -11.14 19.80 4.76
N TYR A 77 -10.53 20.02 3.58
CA TYR A 77 -10.16 21.33 3.06
C TYR A 77 -10.48 21.43 1.57
N ASP A 78 -11.23 22.44 1.14
CA ASP A 78 -11.58 22.59 -0.27
C ASP A 78 -10.40 23.14 -1.08
N PHE A 79 -9.79 22.33 -1.95
CA PHE A 79 -8.71 22.77 -2.83
C PHE A 79 -9.20 23.39 -4.13
N ALA A 80 -10.50 23.36 -4.43
CA ALA A 80 -11.07 23.98 -5.62
C ALA A 80 -11.04 25.52 -5.58
N GLN A 81 -10.75 26.10 -4.41
CA GLN A 81 -10.60 27.55 -4.22
C GLN A 81 -9.22 28.10 -4.62
N HIS A 82 -8.27 27.24 -5.02
CA HIS A 82 -6.91 27.63 -5.42
C HIS A 82 -6.62 27.27 -6.87
N ASP A 83 -5.79 28.08 -7.52
CA ASP A 83 -5.16 27.74 -8.79
C ASP A 83 -3.98 26.78 -8.58
N LEU A 84 -3.65 25.97 -9.59
CA LEU A 84 -2.60 24.95 -9.47
C LEU A 84 -1.21 25.56 -9.17
N ASP A 85 -0.95 26.77 -9.63
CA ASP A 85 0.35 27.42 -9.46
C ASP A 85 0.39 28.29 -8.19
N ASP A 86 -0.68 28.30 -7.39
CA ASP A 86 -0.70 28.99 -6.11
C ASP A 86 0.26 28.34 -5.11
N PRO A 87 1.04 29.13 -4.35
CA PRO A 87 1.87 28.61 -3.29
C PRO A 87 1.02 28.13 -2.10
N VAL A 88 1.43 27.03 -1.50
CA VAL A 88 0.86 26.55 -0.24
C VAL A 88 1.32 27.46 0.90
N THR A 89 0.44 28.32 1.39
CA THR A 89 0.75 29.33 2.40
C THR A 89 0.85 28.74 3.81
N ASP A 90 1.54 29.45 4.72
CA ASP A 90 1.57 29.10 6.14
C ASP A 90 0.17 29.06 6.77
N GLU A 91 -0.74 29.91 6.30
CA GLU A 91 -2.15 29.92 6.73
C GLU A 91 -2.86 28.62 6.32
N LEU A 92 -2.65 28.17 5.09
CA LEU A 92 -3.17 26.88 4.61
C LEU A 92 -2.60 25.71 5.42
N ILE A 93 -1.30 25.73 5.71
CA ILE A 93 -0.63 24.74 6.57
C ILE A 93 -1.19 24.74 8.00
N ALA A 94 -1.56 25.92 8.52
CA ALA A 94 -2.14 26.06 9.86
C ALA A 94 -3.60 25.58 9.92
N SER A 95 -4.33 25.59 8.80
CA SER A 95 -5.74 25.18 8.73
C SER A 95 -5.95 23.67 8.93
N SER A 96 -4.93 22.84 8.68
CA SER A 96 -5.03 21.39 8.81
C SER A 96 -3.68 20.75 9.16
N SER A 97 -3.63 19.97 10.25
CA SER A 97 -2.44 19.23 10.66
C SER A 97 -1.98 18.21 9.61
N GLY A 98 -2.92 17.67 8.81
CA GLY A 98 -2.60 16.76 7.72
C GLY A 98 -1.90 17.44 6.55
N ILE A 99 -2.26 18.69 6.23
CA ILE A 99 -1.59 19.49 5.18
C ILE A 99 -0.14 19.74 5.57
N ARG A 100 0.14 20.07 6.85
CA ARG A 100 1.51 20.29 7.35
C ARG A 100 2.42 19.08 7.10
N GLY A 101 1.98 17.87 7.45
CA GLY A 101 2.78 16.66 7.25
C GLY A 101 3.04 16.38 5.77
N LEU A 102 2.03 16.60 4.92
CA LEU A 102 2.17 16.43 3.47
C LEU A 102 3.19 17.42 2.86
N VAL A 103 3.07 18.70 3.20
CA VAL A 103 3.97 19.75 2.70
C VAL A 103 5.41 19.49 3.15
N GLN A 104 5.63 19.13 4.41
CA GLN A 104 6.97 18.83 4.91
C GLN A 104 7.60 17.63 4.20
N ASN A 105 6.82 16.57 3.96
CA ASN A 105 7.28 15.40 3.21
C ASN A 105 7.61 15.75 1.76
N LEU A 106 6.80 16.59 1.12
CA LEU A 106 7.07 17.10 -0.23
C LEU A 106 8.36 17.91 -0.28
N LEU A 107 8.53 18.90 0.59
CA LEU A 107 9.74 19.73 0.65
C LEU A 107 11.00 18.86 0.79
N ASN A 108 10.94 17.83 1.65
CA ASN A 108 12.04 16.87 1.81
C ASN A 108 12.30 16.03 0.55
N HIS A 109 11.29 15.79 -0.28
CA HIS A 109 11.38 14.96 -1.48
C HIS A 109 11.81 15.73 -2.73
N ILE A 110 11.17 16.87 -3.03
CA ILE A 110 11.44 17.66 -4.25
C ILE A 110 12.63 18.61 -4.06
N GLY A 111 12.95 18.98 -2.82
CA GLY A 111 13.93 20.01 -2.51
C GLY A 111 13.43 21.43 -2.86
N GLY A 112 13.75 22.41 -2.02
CA GLY A 112 13.36 23.82 -2.22
C GLY A 112 12.58 24.39 -1.04
N ASP A 113 12.08 25.61 -1.23
CA ASP A 113 11.46 26.43 -0.16
C ASP A 113 9.96 26.68 -0.38
N THR A 114 9.39 26.24 -1.50
CA THR A 114 7.99 26.52 -1.87
C THR A 114 7.35 25.29 -2.49
N VAL A 115 6.14 24.97 -2.03
CA VAL A 115 5.27 23.92 -2.58
C VAL A 115 4.07 24.61 -3.20
N THR A 116 3.72 24.25 -4.43
CA THR A 116 2.50 24.72 -5.08
C THR A 116 1.35 23.72 -4.91
N VAL A 117 0.13 24.15 -5.19
CA VAL A 117 -1.04 23.24 -5.24
C VAL A 117 -0.84 22.13 -6.28
N ARG A 118 -0.15 22.40 -7.39
CA ARG A 118 0.26 21.40 -8.39
C ARG A 118 1.18 20.34 -7.80
N ASP A 119 2.13 20.74 -6.97
CA ASP A 119 3.03 19.78 -6.31
C ASP A 119 2.24 18.89 -5.34
N LEU A 120 1.31 19.47 -4.58
CA LEU A 120 0.38 18.68 -3.74
C LEU A 120 -0.43 17.68 -4.58
N ALA A 121 -0.96 18.12 -5.72
CA ALA A 121 -1.74 17.29 -6.63
C ALA A 121 -0.89 16.15 -7.24
N GLY A 122 0.38 16.41 -7.55
CA GLY A 122 1.31 15.42 -8.08
C GLY A 122 1.74 14.36 -7.07
N HIS A 123 1.62 14.62 -5.76
CA HIS A 123 2.13 13.72 -4.71
C HIS A 123 1.05 12.93 -3.95
N ARG A 124 -0.24 13.25 -4.14
CA ARG A 124 -1.32 12.65 -3.36
C ARG A 124 -1.80 11.30 -3.87
N ALA A 125 -1.73 11.03 -5.17
CA ALA A 125 -2.31 9.81 -5.73
C ALA A 125 -1.48 8.57 -5.35
N THR A 126 -1.66 8.10 -4.12
CA THR A 126 -1.31 6.75 -3.63
C THR A 126 0.15 6.40 -3.36
N LEU A 127 1.11 7.22 -3.79
CA LEU A 127 2.55 6.88 -3.79
C LEU A 127 3.23 6.86 -2.41
N LEU A 128 2.61 7.40 -1.36
CA LEU A 128 3.19 7.51 -0.01
C LEU A 128 2.50 6.65 1.05
N GLN A 129 1.59 5.76 0.65
CA GLN A 129 0.81 4.94 1.58
C GLN A 129 1.27 3.48 1.61
N GLY A 130 2.26 3.10 0.79
CA GLY A 130 2.70 1.72 0.66
C GLY A 130 3.87 1.57 -0.31
N PRO A 131 4.56 0.42 -0.34
CA PRO A 131 5.63 0.19 -1.29
C PRO A 131 5.15 0.23 -2.73
N ARG A 132 6.07 0.64 -3.61
CA ARG A 132 5.91 0.60 -5.06
C ARG A 132 7.00 -0.31 -5.60
N PHE A 133 6.59 -1.47 -6.08
CA PHE A 133 7.49 -2.44 -6.67
C PHE A 133 7.54 -2.21 -8.17
N VAL A 134 8.72 -1.86 -8.68
CA VAL A 134 8.91 -1.51 -10.09
C VAL A 134 10.05 -2.34 -10.66
N GLY A 135 9.83 -2.95 -11.82
CA GLY A 135 10.85 -3.73 -12.51
C GLY A 135 10.28 -4.85 -13.37
N THR A 136 11.13 -5.82 -13.69
CA THR A 136 10.72 -7.08 -14.28
C THR A 136 9.96 -7.96 -13.29
N GLY A 137 9.32 -9.03 -13.78
CA GLY A 137 8.63 -9.99 -12.92
C GLY A 137 9.52 -10.57 -11.80
N GLU A 138 10.77 -10.87 -12.14
CA GLU A 138 11.80 -11.34 -11.19
C GLU A 138 12.16 -10.27 -10.16
N GLN A 139 12.48 -9.05 -10.62
CA GLN A 139 12.83 -7.93 -9.74
C GLN A 139 11.69 -7.55 -8.78
N VAL A 140 10.43 -7.58 -9.25
CA VAL A 140 9.27 -7.31 -8.39
C VAL A 140 9.08 -8.43 -7.38
N ALA A 141 9.25 -9.70 -7.78
CA ALA A 141 9.22 -10.82 -6.86
C ALA A 141 10.34 -10.76 -5.81
N ASP A 142 11.55 -10.33 -6.17
CA ASP A 142 12.65 -10.06 -5.22
C ASP A 142 12.25 -9.02 -4.17
N GLN A 143 11.71 -7.89 -4.61
CA GLN A 143 11.29 -6.81 -3.71
C GLN A 143 10.16 -7.25 -2.77
N MET A 144 9.16 -7.99 -3.28
CA MET A 144 8.07 -8.53 -2.46
C MET A 144 8.57 -9.59 -1.47
N ALA A 145 9.53 -10.43 -1.89
CA ALA A 145 10.15 -11.44 -1.04
C ALA A 145 10.93 -10.79 0.12
N ASP A 146 11.73 -9.77 -0.16
CA ASP A 146 12.50 -9.03 0.86
C ASP A 146 11.57 -8.47 1.96
N TRP A 147 10.45 -7.85 1.58
CA TRP A 147 9.43 -7.39 2.53
C TRP A 147 8.83 -8.53 3.37
N PHE A 148 8.52 -9.66 2.76
CA PHE A 148 7.95 -10.80 3.49
C PHE A 148 8.97 -11.43 4.45
N GLU A 149 10.18 -11.70 3.98
CA GLU A 149 11.24 -12.41 4.71
C GLU A 149 11.84 -11.55 5.83
N SER A 150 11.93 -10.23 5.63
CA SER A 150 12.39 -9.27 6.66
C SER A 150 11.35 -9.01 7.76
N ARG A 151 10.19 -9.69 7.72
CA ARG A 151 9.06 -9.51 8.64
C ARG A 151 8.47 -8.10 8.59
N ALA A 152 8.37 -7.52 7.39
CA ALA A 152 7.64 -6.27 7.16
C ALA A 152 6.12 -6.50 6.96
N CYS A 153 5.72 -7.69 6.50
CA CYS A 153 4.32 -8.02 6.24
C CYS A 153 4.05 -9.54 6.22
N ASP A 154 2.77 -9.92 6.22
CA ASP A 154 2.29 -11.31 5.96
C ASP A 154 1.75 -11.50 4.52
N GLY A 155 1.80 -10.45 3.70
CA GLY A 155 1.23 -10.40 2.35
C GLY A 155 0.91 -8.96 1.95
N PHE A 156 0.27 -8.77 0.80
CA PHE A 156 0.00 -7.44 0.25
C PHE A 156 -1.45 -7.30 -0.18
N VAL A 157 -1.98 -6.08 -0.06
CA VAL A 157 -3.20 -5.66 -0.75
C VAL A 157 -2.76 -4.88 -1.99
N LEU A 158 -2.87 -5.50 -3.16
CA LEU A 158 -2.44 -4.88 -4.41
C LEU A 158 -3.47 -3.85 -4.88
N ALA A 159 -3.03 -2.60 -5.02
CA ALA A 159 -3.80 -1.54 -5.64
C ALA A 159 -3.44 -1.45 -7.13
N ALA A 160 -4.45 -1.26 -7.97
CA ALA A 160 -4.28 -1.20 -9.41
C ALA A 160 -3.86 0.20 -9.85
N THR A 161 -2.79 0.30 -10.63
CA THR A 161 -2.43 1.52 -11.37
C THR A 161 -3.30 1.71 -12.60
N HIS A 162 -3.79 0.61 -13.17
CA HIS A 162 -4.68 0.57 -14.33
C HIS A 162 -5.42 -0.77 -14.36
N LEU A 163 -6.64 -0.79 -14.93
CA LEU A 163 -7.48 -1.98 -14.98
C LEU A 163 -7.77 -2.43 -16.43
N PRO A 164 -7.77 -3.76 -16.69
CA PRO A 164 -7.38 -4.85 -15.79
C PRO A 164 -5.85 -5.07 -15.68
N GLY A 165 -5.07 -4.37 -16.52
CA GLY A 165 -3.67 -4.72 -16.81
C GLY A 165 -2.73 -4.81 -15.60
N ALA A 166 -2.91 -3.99 -14.55
CA ALA A 166 -2.05 -4.07 -13.37
C ALA A 166 -2.13 -5.45 -12.68
N PHE A 167 -3.32 -6.04 -12.63
CA PHE A 167 -3.48 -7.38 -12.06
C PHE A 167 -3.01 -8.48 -13.02
N GLU A 168 -3.26 -8.32 -14.32
CA GLU A 168 -2.80 -9.27 -15.34
C GLU A 168 -1.29 -9.37 -15.39
N ASP A 169 -0.59 -8.23 -15.30
CA ASP A 169 0.87 -8.17 -15.27
C ASP A 169 1.45 -8.92 -14.05
N VAL A 170 0.89 -8.69 -12.86
CA VAL A 170 1.31 -9.39 -11.63
C VAL A 170 1.07 -10.90 -11.77
N VAL A 171 -0.12 -11.30 -12.20
CA VAL A 171 -0.47 -12.72 -12.36
C VAL A 171 0.41 -13.40 -13.40
N ARG A 172 0.70 -12.74 -14.52
CA ARG A 172 1.47 -13.33 -15.62
C ARG A 172 2.97 -13.36 -15.34
N MET A 173 3.51 -12.31 -14.71
CA MET A 173 4.96 -12.10 -14.64
C MET A 173 5.54 -12.26 -13.24
N VAL A 174 4.77 -12.03 -12.17
CA VAL A 174 5.28 -12.04 -10.78
C VAL A 174 4.87 -13.32 -10.04
N VAL A 175 3.61 -13.75 -10.18
CA VAL A 175 3.12 -14.95 -9.49
C VAL A 175 3.94 -16.21 -9.81
N PRO A 176 4.35 -16.48 -11.06
CA PRO A 176 5.21 -17.64 -11.35
C PRO A 176 6.58 -17.58 -10.66
N GLU A 177 7.15 -16.38 -10.51
CA GLU A 177 8.41 -16.16 -9.81
C GLU A 177 8.26 -16.40 -8.31
N LEU A 178 7.18 -15.89 -7.69
CA LEU A 178 6.87 -16.14 -6.28
C LEU A 178 6.57 -17.63 -6.01
N GLN A 179 5.88 -18.31 -6.93
CA GLN A 179 5.64 -19.75 -6.84
C GLN A 179 6.94 -20.56 -6.93
N ARG A 180 7.85 -20.21 -7.84
CA ARG A 180 9.17 -20.86 -7.96
C ARG A 180 9.99 -20.75 -6.67
N ARG A 181 9.80 -19.66 -5.92
CA ARG A 181 10.43 -19.39 -4.63
C ARG A 181 9.69 -20.02 -3.43
N GLY A 182 8.53 -20.64 -3.65
CA GLY A 182 7.69 -21.18 -2.57
C GLY A 182 7.00 -20.12 -1.71
N LEU A 183 6.95 -18.86 -2.18
CA LEU A 183 6.34 -17.72 -1.48
C LEU A 183 4.87 -17.51 -1.82
N PHE A 184 4.36 -18.21 -2.83
CA PHE A 184 2.96 -18.16 -3.23
C PHE A 184 2.43 -19.55 -3.53
N ARG A 185 1.15 -19.78 -3.22
CA ARG A 185 0.47 -21.05 -3.46
C ARG A 185 0.40 -21.39 -4.96
N THR A 186 0.49 -22.67 -5.28
CA THR A 186 0.29 -23.20 -6.65
C THR A 186 -1.16 -23.60 -6.92
N GLU A 187 -1.91 -23.90 -5.88
CA GLU A 187 -3.33 -24.26 -5.95
C GLU A 187 -4.12 -23.74 -4.74
N TYR A 188 -5.44 -23.77 -4.84
CA TYR A 188 -6.33 -23.36 -3.76
C TYR A 188 -6.70 -24.57 -2.88
N GLU A 189 -6.29 -24.54 -1.61
CA GLU A 189 -6.46 -25.68 -0.69
C GLU A 189 -7.72 -25.60 0.20
N SER A 190 -8.56 -24.57 0.02
CA SER A 190 -9.77 -24.36 0.81
C SER A 190 -10.93 -23.86 -0.06
N SER A 191 -12.14 -23.88 0.48
CA SER A 191 -13.33 -23.27 -0.15
C SER A 191 -13.71 -21.94 0.52
N THR A 192 -12.94 -21.48 1.50
CA THR A 192 -13.25 -20.27 2.26
C THR A 192 -12.06 -19.33 2.29
N LEU A 193 -12.33 -18.02 2.25
CA LEU A 193 -11.30 -16.99 2.43
C LEU A 193 -10.48 -17.20 3.71
N ARG A 194 -11.14 -17.62 4.79
CA ARG A 194 -10.49 -17.89 6.07
C ARG A 194 -9.45 -19.01 5.95
N GLY A 195 -9.80 -20.10 5.28
CA GLY A 195 -8.86 -21.20 5.01
C GLY A 195 -7.71 -20.77 4.10
N HIS A 196 -7.97 -19.98 3.06
CA HIS A 196 -6.90 -19.43 2.20
C HIS A 196 -5.92 -18.51 2.93
N LEU A 197 -6.33 -17.88 4.03
CA LEU A 197 -5.47 -17.04 4.88
C LEU A 197 -4.80 -17.84 6.02
N GLY A 198 -5.06 -19.14 6.11
CA GLY A 198 -4.56 -20.01 7.19
C GLY A 198 -5.10 -19.61 8.57
N LEU A 199 -6.32 -19.09 8.65
CA LEU A 199 -6.91 -18.57 9.88
C LEU A 199 -7.86 -19.60 10.52
N GLN A 200 -7.80 -19.76 11.84
CA GLN A 200 -8.72 -20.63 12.57
C GLN A 200 -10.15 -20.09 12.55
N ARG A 201 -11.15 -20.99 12.49
CA ARG A 201 -12.57 -20.62 12.62
C ARG A 201 -12.86 -20.27 14.08
N PRO A 202 -13.40 -19.08 14.39
CA PRO A 202 -13.75 -18.75 15.76
C PRO A 202 -14.86 -19.69 16.25
N SER A 203 -14.83 -20.01 17.54
CA SER A 203 -15.95 -20.68 18.19
C SER A 203 -17.21 -19.82 18.05
N ASN A 204 -18.35 -20.47 17.80
CA ASN A 204 -19.61 -19.75 17.74
C ASN A 204 -20.06 -19.46 19.18
N ALA A 205 -20.03 -18.18 19.57
CA ALA A 205 -20.44 -17.74 20.91
C ALA A 205 -21.92 -18.00 21.22
N HIS A 206 -22.73 -18.36 20.21
CA HIS A 206 -24.16 -18.64 20.33
C HIS A 206 -24.52 -20.13 20.31
N VAL A 207 -23.53 -21.02 20.12
CA VAL A 207 -23.75 -22.47 20.25
C VAL A 207 -23.21 -22.88 21.62
N GLY A 208 -24.11 -23.27 22.53
CA GLY A 208 -23.73 -23.74 23.86
C GLY A 208 -22.76 -24.92 23.78
N ALA A 209 -21.92 -25.06 24.80
CA ALA A 209 -20.80 -26.02 24.86
C ALA A 209 -21.21 -27.52 24.76
N ASP A 210 -22.50 -27.83 24.65
CA ASP A 210 -23.06 -29.19 24.74
C ASP A 210 -23.68 -29.71 23.42
N ALA A 211 -23.29 -29.19 22.26
CA ALA A 211 -23.82 -29.67 20.97
C ALA A 211 -23.04 -30.87 20.37
N ASN A 212 -22.23 -31.57 21.16
CA ASN A 212 -21.62 -32.85 20.78
C ASN A 212 -21.86 -33.88 21.90
N ALA A 213 -23.06 -34.43 21.92
CA ALA A 213 -23.39 -35.73 22.52
C ALA A 213 -23.93 -36.64 21.41
#